data_AF-A0A8S3EFU0-F1
#
_entry.id   AF-A0A8S3EFU0-F1
#
_cell.length_a   1.000
_cell.length_b   1.000
_cell.length_c   1.000
_cell.angle_alpha   90.00
_cell.angle_beta   90.00
_cell.angle_gamma   90.00
#
_symmetry.space_group_name_H-M   'P 1'
#
loop_
_entity.id
_entity.type
_entity.pdbx_description
1 polymer ?
#
loop_
_entity_poly.entity_id
_entity_poly.type
_entity_poly.pdbx_seq_one_letter_code
_entity_poly.pdbx_strand_id
1 'polypeptide(L)'
;MPNDSDLSIIEKWLDDISQSSVAFQLALHLIDTMNWQDLPDKRQLCIPYTIHCEMALILLKLHLKYCDKSAASKENQLQLQNFFKLTQINLDQWIWTTVLRLQLNQSCLSVDSFIDSMSQEHVPNMNDIRHNSSTDSGMSDEAINDIRRAIDQHHNQIAYYISFGLDQPGVSATGFFEKGIEYLCQLVQNGKYSAAIRILHDMSGILIRSADYLIEHVQFMNTLKTLINTSDASMSLLKTASSYII
;
A
#
# COMPACT_ATOMS: atom_id res chain seq x y z
N MET A 1 9.90 18.29 9.22
CA MET A 1 9.60 16.85 9.18
C MET A 1 8.47 16.61 10.15
N PRO A 2 7.34 16.01 9.74
CA PRO A 2 6.28 15.61 10.65
C PRO A 2 6.82 14.66 11.73
N ASN A 3 6.30 14.74 12.94
CA ASN A 3 6.55 13.79 14.03
C ASN A 3 5.24 13.13 14.49
N ASP A 4 5.34 12.18 15.42
CA ASP A 4 4.22 11.36 15.91
C ASP A 4 3.10 12.23 16.54
N SER A 5 3.46 13.37 17.16
CA SER A 5 2.46 14.31 17.70
C SER A 5 1.70 15.02 16.59
N ASP A 6 2.35 15.34 15.47
CA ASP A 6 1.69 15.93 14.30
C ASP A 6 0.70 14.93 13.68
N LEU A 7 1.11 13.66 13.57
CA LEU A 7 0.26 12.59 13.06
C LEU A 7 -0.95 12.31 13.98
N SER A 8 -0.76 12.36 15.29
CA SER A 8 -1.86 12.22 16.26
C SER A 8 -2.91 13.32 16.10
N ILE A 9 -2.49 14.55 15.78
CA ILE A 9 -3.40 15.67 15.50
C ILE A 9 -4.15 15.42 14.18
N ILE A 10 -3.45 14.97 13.14
CA ILE A 10 -4.04 14.62 11.84
C ILE A 10 -5.07 13.50 11.99
N GLU A 11 -4.73 12.42 12.70
CA GLU A 11 -5.66 11.32 12.97
C GLU A 11 -6.91 11.83 13.67
N LYS A 12 -6.77 12.68 14.68
CA LYS A 12 -7.90 13.30 15.39
C LYS A 12 -8.77 14.18 14.49
N TRP A 13 -8.16 14.94 13.57
CA TRP A 13 -8.90 15.77 12.61
C TRP A 13 -9.63 14.94 11.55
N LEU A 14 -9.09 13.77 11.22
CA LEU A 14 -9.69 12.82 10.30
C LEU A 14 -10.74 11.92 10.98
N ASP A 15 -10.76 11.84 12.31
CA ASP A 15 -11.68 10.96 13.02
C ASP A 15 -13.13 11.45 12.96
N ASP A 16 -13.41 12.75 12.79
CA ASP A 16 -14.79 13.24 12.78
C ASP A 16 -15.07 14.29 11.69
N ILE A 17 -15.66 13.81 10.60
CA ILE A 17 -16.17 14.63 9.50
C ILE A 17 -17.26 15.61 9.96
N SER A 18 -18.04 15.26 10.99
CA SER A 18 -19.21 16.01 11.44
C SER A 18 -18.87 17.15 12.40
N GLN A 19 -17.88 16.96 13.28
CA GLN A 19 -17.51 17.95 14.31
C GLN A 19 -16.71 19.13 13.74
N SER A 20 -15.91 18.93 12.69
CA SER A 20 -15.13 20.02 12.09
C SER A 20 -14.78 19.74 10.63
N SER A 21 -15.70 20.06 9.72
CA SER A 21 -15.49 19.93 8.28
C SER A 21 -14.26 20.72 7.78
N VAL A 22 -13.87 21.79 8.49
CA VAL A 22 -12.67 22.58 8.20
C VAL A 22 -11.41 21.82 8.63
N ALA A 23 -11.35 21.29 9.86
CA ALA A 23 -10.16 20.54 10.31
C ALA A 23 -9.94 19.29 9.46
N PHE A 24 -11.02 18.59 9.11
CA PHE A 24 -10.96 17.43 8.20
C PHE A 24 -10.38 17.83 6.83
N GLN A 25 -10.90 18.89 6.20
CA GLN A 25 -10.39 19.37 4.91
C GLN A 25 -8.94 19.87 5.00
N LEU A 26 -8.57 20.53 6.09
CA LEU A 26 -7.19 20.94 6.34
C LEU A 26 -6.28 19.72 6.46
N ALA A 27 -6.69 18.67 7.17
CA ALA A 27 -5.93 17.42 7.25
C ALA A 27 -5.71 16.79 5.86
N LEU A 28 -6.77 16.69 5.05
CA LEU A 28 -6.65 16.20 3.67
C LEU A 28 -5.65 17.04 2.87
N HIS A 29 -5.78 18.36 2.93
CA HIS A 29 -4.91 19.28 2.19
C HIS A 29 -3.45 19.18 2.64
N LEU A 30 -3.20 19.14 3.95
CA LEU A 30 -1.85 18.99 4.50
C LEU A 30 -1.22 17.70 3.99
N ILE A 31 -1.93 16.58 4.09
CA ILE A 31 -1.48 15.28 3.59
C ILE A 31 -1.20 15.34 2.09
N ASP A 32 -2.04 16.02 1.29
CA ASP A 32 -1.81 16.14 -0.15
C ASP A 32 -0.53 16.91 -0.47
N THR A 33 -0.24 17.96 0.28
CA THR A 33 0.95 18.81 0.09
C THR A 33 2.25 18.21 0.63
N MET A 34 2.17 17.14 1.43
CA MET A 34 3.35 16.46 1.93
C MET A 34 4.12 15.77 0.79
N ASN A 35 5.44 15.86 0.86
CA ASN A 35 6.31 15.18 -0.09
C ASN A 35 6.56 13.74 0.36
N TRP A 36 5.68 12.84 -0.07
CA TRP A 36 5.77 11.40 0.18
C TRP A 36 6.76 10.66 -0.73
N GLN A 37 7.43 11.34 -1.65
CA GLN A 37 8.36 10.73 -2.59
C GLN A 37 9.82 10.94 -2.17
N ASP A 38 10.71 10.21 -2.83
CA ASP A 38 12.14 10.35 -2.64
C ASP A 38 12.64 11.74 -3.05
N LEU A 39 13.70 12.19 -2.38
CA LEU A 39 14.46 13.34 -2.83
C LEU A 39 15.28 12.94 -4.07
N PRO A 40 15.10 13.60 -5.24
CA PRO A 40 15.74 13.22 -6.50
C PRO A 40 17.26 13.06 -6.40
N ASP A 41 17.90 13.90 -5.58
CA ASP A 41 19.36 14.00 -5.50
C ASP A 41 19.99 13.07 -4.46
N LYS A 42 19.20 12.47 -3.57
CA LYS A 42 19.72 11.77 -2.39
C LYS A 42 19.25 10.34 -2.22
N ARG A 43 18.31 9.87 -3.05
CA ARG A 43 17.67 8.54 -2.90
C ARG A 43 17.29 8.26 -1.43
N GLN A 44 16.83 9.31 -0.78
CA GLN A 44 16.45 9.33 0.63
C GLN A 44 15.03 9.86 0.66
N LEU A 45 14.18 9.21 1.46
CA LEU A 45 12.83 9.68 1.68
C LEU A 45 12.86 11.09 2.24
N CYS A 46 12.01 11.97 1.69
CA CYS A 46 11.78 13.25 2.33
C CYS A 46 11.16 13.02 3.71
N ILE A 47 10.18 12.12 3.84
CA ILE A 47 9.50 11.83 5.11
C ILE A 47 10.02 10.51 5.68
N PRO A 48 10.29 10.38 7.00
CA PRO A 48 10.78 9.12 7.57
C PRO A 48 9.87 7.94 7.28
N TYR A 49 10.46 6.76 7.05
CA TYR A 49 9.73 5.53 6.77
C TYR A 49 8.66 5.21 7.83
N THR A 50 8.96 5.43 9.11
CA THR A 50 8.00 5.22 10.21
C THR A 50 6.73 6.06 10.04
N ILE A 51 6.87 7.30 9.59
CA ILE A 51 5.74 8.21 9.31
C ILE A 51 4.92 7.71 8.10
N HIS A 52 5.56 7.07 7.11
CA HIS A 52 4.83 6.40 6.02
C HIS A 52 3.98 5.23 6.55
N CYS A 53 4.54 4.40 7.43
CA CYS A 53 3.82 3.28 8.05
C CYS A 53 2.63 3.76 8.89
N GLU A 54 2.85 4.75 9.75
CA GLU A 54 1.79 5.32 10.59
C GLU A 54 0.69 5.99 9.75
N MET A 55 1.06 6.75 8.72
CA MET A 55 0.09 7.34 7.80
C MET A 55 -0.74 6.26 7.09
N ALA A 56 -0.12 5.14 6.68
CA ALA A 56 -0.85 4.04 6.09
C ALA A 56 -1.92 3.46 7.04
N LEU A 57 -1.60 3.33 8.33
CA LEU A 57 -2.58 2.91 9.35
C LEU A 57 -3.71 3.92 9.53
N ILE A 58 -3.40 5.22 9.60
CA ILE A 58 -4.41 6.28 9.71
C ILE A 58 -5.38 6.21 8.52
N LEU A 59 -4.85 6.04 7.31
CA LEU A 59 -5.64 5.90 6.09
C LEU A 59 -6.48 4.62 6.07
N LEU A 60 -5.95 3.50 6.58
CA LEU A 60 -6.71 2.26 6.74
C LEU A 60 -7.89 2.44 7.70
N LYS A 61 -7.65 3.03 8.88
CA LYS A 61 -8.70 3.31 9.88
C LYS A 61 -9.77 4.22 9.28
N LEU A 62 -9.37 5.27 8.55
CA LEU A 62 -10.29 6.18 7.89
C LEU A 62 -11.13 5.47 6.82
N HIS A 63 -10.51 4.61 6.02
CA HIS A 63 -11.23 3.81 5.02
C HIS A 63 -12.24 2.87 5.68
N LEU A 64 -11.84 2.13 6.72
CA LEU A 64 -12.74 1.24 7.47
C LEU A 64 -13.92 2.00 8.08
N LYS A 65 -13.67 3.20 8.60
CA LYS A 65 -14.69 4.01 9.27
C LYS A 65 -15.76 4.55 8.32
N TYR A 66 -15.37 4.99 7.12
CA TYR A 66 -16.24 5.76 6.22
C TYR A 66 -16.52 5.09 4.86
N CYS A 67 -15.56 4.37 4.29
CA CYS A 67 -15.64 3.89 2.90
C CYS A 67 -15.98 2.41 2.80
N ASP A 68 -15.51 1.60 3.75
CA ASP A 68 -15.70 0.15 3.75
C ASP A 68 -17.16 -0.23 4.05
N LYS A 69 -17.81 -0.94 3.13
CA LYS A 69 -19.23 -1.31 3.28
C LYS A 69 -19.47 -2.36 4.37
N SER A 70 -18.46 -3.17 4.69
CA SER A 70 -18.53 -4.22 5.73
C SER A 70 -18.32 -3.63 7.12
N ALA A 71 -17.45 -2.62 7.25
CA ALA A 71 -17.09 -2.03 8.54
C ALA A 71 -17.81 -0.71 8.88
N ALA A 72 -18.08 0.15 7.90
CA ALA A 72 -18.61 1.49 8.15
C ALA A 72 -20.07 1.46 8.61
N SER A 73 -20.38 2.24 9.64
CA SER A 73 -21.76 2.43 10.09
C SER A 73 -22.58 3.20 9.04
N LYS A 74 -23.90 2.98 9.01
CA LYS A 74 -24.80 3.74 8.12
C LYS A 74 -24.72 5.25 8.35
N GLU A 75 -24.52 5.66 9.60
CA GLU A 75 -24.34 7.05 9.97
C GLU A 75 -23.09 7.64 9.32
N ASN A 76 -21.94 6.96 9.44
CA ASN A 76 -20.69 7.39 8.83
C ASN A 76 -20.81 7.46 7.30
N GLN A 77 -21.51 6.51 6.67
CA GLN A 77 -21.76 6.55 5.23
C GLN A 77 -22.61 7.76 4.81
N LEU A 78 -23.63 8.12 5.60
CA LEU A 78 -24.44 9.33 5.36
C LEU A 78 -23.64 10.61 5.56
N GLN A 79 -22.81 10.67 6.60
CA GLN A 79 -21.88 11.78 6.83
C GLN A 79 -20.94 11.95 5.64
N LEU A 80 -20.36 10.85 5.15
CA LEU A 80 -19.49 10.86 3.98
C LEU A 80 -20.23 11.33 2.71
N GLN A 81 -21.45 10.87 2.49
CA GLN A 81 -22.25 11.33 1.34
C GLN A 81 -22.53 12.83 1.39
N ASN A 82 -22.84 13.37 2.56
CA ASN A 82 -23.06 14.80 2.75
C ASN A 82 -21.76 15.59 2.55
N PHE A 83 -20.65 15.08 3.09
CA PHE A 83 -19.33 15.65 2.87
C PHE A 83 -18.99 15.71 1.37
N PHE A 84 -19.13 14.60 0.64
CA PHE A 84 -18.91 14.55 -0.81
C PHE A 84 -19.78 15.56 -1.56
N LYS A 85 -21.07 15.68 -1.22
CA LYS A 85 -21.95 16.67 -1.86
C LYS A 85 -21.47 18.10 -1.64
N LEU A 86 -20.92 18.40 -0.46
CA LEU A 86 -20.44 19.74 -0.11
C LEU A 86 -19.07 20.06 -0.72
N THR A 87 -18.13 19.11 -0.71
CA THR A 87 -16.73 19.34 -1.09
C THR A 87 -16.38 18.84 -2.49
N GLN A 88 -17.21 17.97 -3.06
CA GLN A 88 -16.94 17.19 -4.29
C GLN A 88 -15.70 16.28 -4.17
N ILE A 89 -15.21 16.01 -2.95
CA ILE A 89 -14.05 15.15 -2.70
C ILE A 89 -14.49 13.72 -2.48
N ASN A 90 -14.19 12.83 -3.43
CA ASN A 90 -14.40 11.39 -3.25
C ASN A 90 -13.33 10.82 -2.30
N LEU A 91 -13.71 10.56 -1.06
CA LEU A 91 -12.78 10.12 -0.02
C LEU A 91 -12.11 8.79 -0.33
N ASP A 92 -12.82 7.79 -0.88
CA ASP A 92 -12.20 6.51 -1.25
C ASP A 92 -11.09 6.73 -2.28
N GLN A 93 -11.39 7.47 -3.35
CA GLN A 93 -10.41 7.78 -4.38
C GLN A 93 -9.22 8.59 -3.84
N TRP A 94 -9.49 9.54 -2.94
CA TRP A 94 -8.44 10.32 -2.28
C TRP A 94 -7.54 9.42 -1.44
N ILE A 95 -8.10 8.54 -0.59
CA ILE A 95 -7.34 7.58 0.22
C ILE A 95 -6.44 6.72 -0.68
N TRP A 96 -6.98 6.16 -1.77
CA TRP A 96 -6.19 5.36 -2.70
C TRP A 96 -5.05 6.14 -3.33
N THR A 97 -5.30 7.37 -3.75
CA THR A 97 -4.27 8.24 -4.35
C THR A 97 -3.17 8.53 -3.34
N THR A 98 -3.51 8.77 -2.08
CA THR A 98 -2.55 9.04 -1.01
C THR A 98 -1.75 7.79 -0.63
N VAL A 99 -2.41 6.65 -0.39
CA VAL A 99 -1.75 5.38 -0.01
C VAL A 99 -0.74 4.95 -1.08
N LEU A 100 -1.04 5.14 -2.37
CA LEU A 100 -0.12 4.81 -3.47
C LEU A 100 1.11 5.74 -3.55
N ARG A 101 1.08 6.91 -2.91
CA ARG A 101 2.23 7.82 -2.83
C ARG A 101 3.19 7.43 -1.70
N LEU A 102 2.75 6.65 -0.72
CA LEU A 102 3.57 6.25 0.42
C LEU A 102 4.63 5.21 0.00
N GLN A 103 5.85 5.36 0.53
CA GLN A 103 6.93 4.40 0.34
C GLN A 103 6.89 3.36 1.47
N LEU A 104 6.12 2.30 1.24
CA LEU A 104 5.91 1.24 2.24
C LEU A 104 6.90 0.09 2.13
N ASN A 105 7.53 -0.13 0.98
CA ASN A 105 8.50 -1.23 0.80
C ASN A 105 9.93 -0.75 1.09
N GLN A 106 10.57 -1.28 2.14
CA GLN A 106 11.94 -0.94 2.51
C GLN A 106 12.99 -1.44 1.51
N SER A 107 12.68 -2.48 0.74
CA SER A 107 13.60 -3.08 -0.24
C SER A 107 13.92 -2.11 -1.39
N CYS A 108 13.06 -1.12 -1.65
CA CYS A 108 13.32 -0.07 -2.63
C CYS A 108 14.30 1.00 -2.09
N LEU A 109 14.48 1.08 -0.76
CA LEU A 109 15.28 2.11 -0.08
C LEU A 109 16.74 1.70 0.14
N SER A 110 17.07 0.41 0.07
CA SER A 110 18.44 -0.09 0.24
C SER A 110 19.10 -0.36 -1.12
N VAL A 111 20.05 0.50 -1.50
CA VAL A 111 20.86 0.39 -2.73
C VAL A 111 21.63 -0.95 -2.79
N ASP A 112 21.95 -1.53 -1.64
CA ASP A 112 22.69 -2.79 -1.57
C ASP A 112 21.82 -4.02 -1.84
N SER A 113 20.50 -3.97 -1.62
CA SER A 113 19.64 -5.15 -1.80
C SER A 113 19.43 -5.50 -3.27
N PHE A 114 19.34 -4.51 -4.17
CA PHE A 114 19.13 -4.79 -5.60
C PHE A 114 20.40 -5.37 -6.25
N ILE A 115 21.58 -4.86 -5.87
CA ILE A 115 22.87 -5.37 -6.35
C ILE A 115 23.23 -6.71 -5.69
N ASP A 116 23.09 -6.86 -4.37
CA ASP A 116 23.31 -8.18 -3.71
C ASP A 116 22.34 -9.25 -4.22
N SER A 117 21.11 -8.88 -4.57
CA SER A 117 20.13 -9.83 -5.11
C SER A 117 20.40 -10.25 -6.57
N MET A 118 21.30 -9.54 -7.26
CA MET A 118 21.81 -9.87 -8.59
C MET A 118 23.13 -10.64 -8.53
N SER A 119 23.96 -10.44 -7.50
CA SER A 119 25.24 -11.16 -7.33
C SER A 119 25.13 -12.51 -6.61
N GLN A 120 23.95 -12.86 -6.07
CA GLN A 120 23.69 -14.18 -5.50
C GLN A 120 23.26 -15.18 -6.61
N GLU A 121 24.22 -15.72 -7.35
CA GLU A 121 24.03 -16.86 -8.28
C GLU A 121 23.67 -18.19 -7.58
N HIS A 122 23.55 -18.21 -6.25
CA HIS A 122 23.06 -19.36 -5.52
C HIS A 122 21.56 -19.26 -5.34
N VAL A 123 20.84 -20.20 -5.97
CA VAL A 123 19.47 -20.55 -5.59
C VAL A 123 19.47 -20.73 -4.07
N PRO A 124 18.83 -19.85 -3.29
CA PRO A 124 18.81 -20.02 -1.85
C PRO A 124 18.04 -21.30 -1.59
N ASN A 125 18.68 -22.28 -0.97
CA ASN A 125 17.99 -23.44 -0.46
C ASN A 125 16.87 -22.92 0.45
N MET A 126 15.65 -23.42 0.28
CA MET A 126 14.42 -22.89 0.93
C MET A 126 14.53 -22.80 2.47
N ASN A 127 15.55 -23.45 3.05
CA ASN A 127 15.87 -23.49 4.47
C ASN A 127 16.83 -22.39 4.97
N ASP A 128 17.56 -21.69 4.10
CA ASP A 128 18.58 -20.68 4.48
C ASP A 128 18.03 -19.24 4.62
N ILE A 129 16.76 -19.00 4.28
CA ILE A 129 16.10 -17.68 4.37
C ILE A 129 15.60 -17.40 5.81
N ARG A 130 16.13 -18.08 6.83
CA ARG A 130 15.54 -18.04 8.18
C ARG A 130 16.13 -17.03 9.16
N HIS A 131 17.18 -16.27 8.84
CA HIS A 131 17.88 -15.58 9.93
C HIS A 131 18.30 -14.10 9.78
N ASN A 132 17.94 -13.36 8.72
CA ASN A 132 18.30 -11.94 8.63
C ASN A 132 17.17 -11.00 8.18
N SER A 133 15.93 -11.19 8.64
CA SER A 133 14.85 -10.20 8.43
C SER A 133 14.40 -9.60 9.76
N SER A 134 15.27 -8.84 10.41
CA SER A 134 14.82 -7.80 11.33
C SER A 134 14.37 -6.60 10.51
N THR A 135 13.26 -6.75 9.78
CA THR A 135 12.49 -5.64 9.21
C THR A 135 11.71 -5.01 10.35
N ASP A 136 12.40 -4.22 11.17
CA ASP A 136 11.76 -3.41 12.20
C ASP A 136 11.02 -2.27 11.48
N SER A 137 9.78 -2.56 11.08
CA SER A 137 8.87 -1.54 10.57
C SER A 137 8.58 -0.45 11.63
N GLY A 138 9.02 -0.65 12.87
CA GLY A 138 8.71 0.19 14.03
C GLY A 138 7.24 0.10 14.47
N MET A 139 6.44 -0.75 13.82
CA MET A 139 5.01 -0.90 14.08
C MET A 139 4.78 -1.73 15.34
N SER A 140 3.81 -1.31 16.16
CA SER A 140 3.40 -2.08 17.32
C SER A 140 2.63 -3.34 16.94
N ASP A 141 2.58 -4.32 17.84
CA ASP A 141 1.81 -5.56 17.64
C ASP A 141 0.31 -5.25 17.42
N GLU A 142 -0.21 -4.22 18.07
CA GLU A 142 -1.59 -3.76 17.89
C GLU A 142 -1.85 -3.30 16.45
N ALA A 143 -0.93 -2.53 15.86
CA ALA A 143 -1.04 -2.08 14.47
C ALA A 143 -1.06 -3.25 13.47
N ILE A 144 -0.21 -4.25 13.69
CA ILE A 144 -0.18 -5.47 12.86
C ILE A 144 -1.49 -6.25 13.00
N ASN A 145 -2.02 -6.35 14.22
CA ASN A 145 -3.30 -7.00 14.48
C ASN A 145 -4.47 -6.26 13.85
N ASP A 146 -4.44 -4.93 13.80
CA ASP A 146 -5.44 -4.10 13.13
C ASP A 146 -5.48 -4.37 11.63
N ILE A 147 -4.32 -4.45 10.98
CA ILE A 147 -4.20 -4.80 9.55
C ILE A 147 -4.75 -6.21 9.31
N ARG A 148 -4.35 -7.19 10.12
CA ARG A 148 -4.83 -8.58 10.00
C ARG A 148 -6.34 -8.67 10.17
N ARG A 149 -6.90 -7.98 11.15
CA ARG A 149 -8.35 -7.90 11.37
C ARG A 149 -9.07 -7.29 10.17
N ALA A 150 -8.53 -6.23 9.58
CA ALA A 150 -9.09 -5.61 8.38
C ALA A 150 -9.10 -6.57 7.17
N ILE A 151 -8.09 -7.41 7.05
CA ILE A 151 -8.02 -8.47 6.03
C ILE A 151 -9.03 -9.58 6.33
N ASP A 152 -8.94 -10.18 7.51
CA ASP A 152 -9.65 -11.43 7.83
C ASP A 152 -11.16 -11.21 8.05
N GLN A 153 -11.57 -10.05 8.56
CA GLN A 153 -12.98 -9.77 8.88
C GLN A 153 -13.68 -8.94 7.80
N HIS A 154 -12.95 -8.05 7.13
CA HIS A 154 -13.56 -7.07 6.22
C HIS A 154 -13.12 -7.25 4.76
N HIS A 155 -12.15 -8.13 4.47
CA HIS A 155 -11.56 -8.28 3.13
C HIS A 155 -11.14 -6.92 2.54
N ASN A 156 -10.57 -6.07 3.40
CA ASN A 156 -10.31 -4.69 3.07
C ASN A 156 -9.14 -4.56 2.07
N GLN A 157 -9.39 -3.89 0.95
CA GLN A 157 -8.43 -3.74 -0.14
C GLN A 157 -7.23 -2.86 0.22
N ILE A 158 -7.43 -1.81 1.01
CA ILE A 158 -6.32 -0.97 1.52
C ILE A 158 -5.43 -1.82 2.41
N ALA A 159 -6.01 -2.67 3.27
CA ALA A 159 -5.26 -3.57 4.13
C ALA A 159 -4.44 -4.60 3.35
N TYR A 160 -4.96 -5.15 2.24
CA TYR A 160 -4.19 -6.01 1.34
C TYR A 160 -2.94 -5.30 0.81
N TYR A 161 -3.09 -4.06 0.31
CA TYR A 161 -1.97 -3.28 -0.21
C TYR A 161 -0.95 -2.90 0.88
N ILE A 162 -1.41 -2.46 2.04
CA ILE A 162 -0.55 -2.09 3.17
C ILE A 162 0.21 -3.31 3.69
N SER A 163 -0.46 -4.45 3.84
CA SER A 163 0.17 -5.68 4.31
C SER A 163 1.31 -6.13 3.40
N PHE A 164 1.17 -5.91 2.10
CA PHE A 164 2.24 -6.12 1.12
C PHE A 164 3.42 -5.18 1.31
N GLY A 165 3.14 -3.88 1.45
CA GLY A 165 4.19 -2.87 1.63
C GLY A 165 4.96 -3.05 2.94
N LEU A 166 4.24 -3.25 4.05
CA LEU A 166 4.79 -3.45 5.39
C LEU A 166 5.35 -4.86 5.63
N ASP A 167 5.71 -5.57 4.56
CA ASP A 167 6.62 -6.70 4.68
C ASP A 167 6.06 -7.92 5.45
N GLN A 168 4.73 -8.02 5.64
CA GLN A 168 4.11 -9.13 6.38
C GLN A 168 4.00 -10.44 5.58
N PRO A 169 3.68 -10.41 4.26
CA PRO A 169 3.92 -11.53 3.35
C PRO A 169 4.99 -11.22 2.28
N GLY A 170 5.47 -9.97 2.13
CA GLY A 170 6.26 -9.52 0.98
C GLY A 170 7.78 -9.79 1.02
N VAL A 171 8.37 -10.02 2.20
CA VAL A 171 9.84 -10.07 2.35
C VAL A 171 10.46 -11.37 1.85
N SER A 172 9.72 -12.48 1.96
CA SER A 172 10.19 -13.77 1.49
C SER A 172 9.37 -14.20 0.29
N ALA A 173 10.04 -14.83 -0.68
CA ALA A 173 9.36 -15.52 -1.77
C ALA A 173 8.26 -16.43 -1.21
N THR A 174 8.50 -17.08 -0.08
CA THR A 174 7.54 -17.93 0.65
C THR A 174 6.27 -17.19 1.05
N GLY A 175 6.36 -16.04 1.74
CA GLY A 175 5.17 -15.28 2.14
C GLY A 175 4.36 -14.76 0.94
N PHE A 176 5.06 -14.42 -0.15
CA PHE A 176 4.42 -13.99 -1.39
C PHE A 176 3.60 -15.12 -2.00
N PHE A 177 4.16 -16.33 -2.05
CA PHE A 177 3.46 -17.50 -2.56
C PHE A 177 2.33 -17.98 -1.66
N GLU A 178 2.46 -17.85 -0.34
CA GLU A 178 1.44 -18.29 0.61
C GLU A 178 0.19 -17.40 0.62
N LYS A 179 0.38 -16.06 0.66
CA LYS A 179 -0.74 -15.11 0.80
C LYS A 179 -0.67 -13.92 -0.16
N GLY A 180 0.52 -13.54 -0.62
CA GLY A 180 0.68 -12.42 -1.53
C GLY A 180 -0.11 -12.59 -2.83
N ILE A 181 -0.05 -13.76 -3.48
CA ILE A 181 -0.81 -14.01 -4.70
C ILE A 181 -2.31 -13.81 -4.47
N GLU A 182 -2.86 -14.27 -3.36
CA GLU A 182 -4.26 -14.09 -3.02
C GLU A 182 -4.62 -12.60 -2.89
N TYR A 183 -3.82 -11.83 -2.16
CA TYR A 183 -4.03 -10.39 -1.99
C TYR A 183 -3.97 -9.63 -3.32
N LEU A 184 -3.03 -10.01 -4.20
CA LEU A 184 -2.93 -9.46 -5.56
C LEU A 184 -4.19 -9.78 -6.37
N CYS A 185 -4.68 -11.02 -6.31
CA CYS A 185 -5.92 -11.43 -6.97
C CYS A 185 -7.11 -10.58 -6.47
N GLN A 186 -7.24 -10.41 -5.15
CA GLN A 186 -8.31 -9.62 -4.54
C GLN A 186 -8.27 -8.16 -5.01
N LEU A 187 -7.09 -7.54 -5.09
CA LEU A 187 -6.95 -6.18 -5.60
C LEU A 187 -7.42 -6.07 -7.05
N VAL A 188 -7.02 -7.00 -7.92
CA VAL A 188 -7.39 -7.00 -9.34
C VAL A 188 -8.89 -7.26 -9.54
N GLN A 189 -9.47 -8.21 -8.81
CA GLN A 189 -10.90 -8.51 -8.86
C GLN A 189 -11.78 -7.31 -8.44
N ASN A 190 -11.25 -6.48 -7.55
CA ASN A 190 -11.93 -5.27 -7.07
C ASN A 190 -11.55 -4.00 -7.86
N GLY A 191 -10.86 -4.14 -8.99
CA GLY A 191 -10.52 -3.02 -9.88
C GLY A 191 -9.40 -2.11 -9.38
N LYS A 192 -8.63 -2.51 -8.36
CA LYS A 192 -7.51 -1.74 -7.80
C LYS A 192 -6.22 -2.03 -8.57
N TYR A 193 -6.24 -1.79 -9.88
CA TYR A 193 -5.15 -2.15 -10.79
C TYR A 193 -3.84 -1.39 -10.54
N SER A 194 -3.90 -0.10 -10.22
CA SER A 194 -2.69 0.70 -9.93
C SER A 194 -1.91 0.15 -8.73
N ALA A 195 -2.62 -0.30 -7.69
CA ALA A 195 -2.04 -0.95 -6.53
C ALA A 195 -1.40 -2.30 -6.90
N ALA A 196 -2.09 -3.11 -7.69
CA ALA A 196 -1.57 -4.38 -8.18
C ALA A 196 -0.30 -4.21 -9.04
N ILE A 197 -0.28 -3.22 -9.94
CA ILE A 197 0.89 -2.90 -10.76
C ILE A 197 2.06 -2.45 -9.88
N ARG A 198 1.80 -1.60 -8.88
CA ARG A 198 2.84 -1.14 -7.95
C ARG A 198 3.45 -2.30 -7.18
N ILE A 199 2.63 -3.22 -6.66
CA ILE A 199 3.11 -4.45 -6.00
C ILE A 199 3.99 -5.28 -6.95
N LEU A 200 3.57 -5.49 -8.20
CA LEU A 200 4.36 -6.25 -9.18
C LEU A 200 5.71 -5.57 -9.50
N HIS A 201 5.73 -4.24 -9.57
CA HIS A 201 6.96 -3.48 -9.74
C HIS A 201 7.90 -3.67 -8.55
N ASP A 202 7.38 -3.48 -7.34
CA ASP A 202 8.15 -3.54 -6.10
C ASP A 202 8.67 -4.98 -5.82
N MET A 203 7.98 -5.99 -6.36
CA MET A 203 8.34 -7.41 -6.25
C MET A 203 9.13 -7.94 -7.46
N SER A 204 9.49 -7.10 -8.42
CA SER A 204 10.12 -7.51 -9.69
C SER A 204 11.31 -8.47 -9.50
N GLY A 205 12.17 -8.23 -8.50
CA GLY A 205 13.30 -9.12 -8.21
C GLY A 205 12.89 -10.54 -7.82
N ILE A 206 11.84 -10.71 -7.02
CA ILE A 206 11.30 -12.03 -6.65
C ILE A 206 10.61 -12.69 -7.84
N LEU A 207 9.85 -11.91 -8.62
CA LEU A 207 9.15 -12.41 -9.80
C LEU A 207 10.13 -12.98 -10.84
N ILE A 208 11.25 -12.30 -11.06
CA ILE A 208 12.29 -12.76 -12.00
C ILE A 208 12.95 -14.06 -11.50
N ARG A 209 13.31 -14.13 -10.22
CA ARG A 209 13.97 -15.30 -9.63
C ARG A 209 13.08 -16.54 -9.56
N SER A 210 11.76 -16.38 -9.59
CA SER A 210 10.80 -17.47 -9.46
C SER A 210 9.83 -17.58 -10.64
N ALA A 211 10.26 -17.10 -11.81
CA ALA A 211 9.43 -17.04 -13.01
C ALA A 211 8.84 -18.39 -13.40
N ASP A 212 9.64 -19.47 -13.38
CA ASP A 212 9.19 -20.81 -13.77
C ASP A 212 8.01 -21.30 -12.91
N TYR A 213 8.11 -21.10 -11.59
CA TYR A 213 7.02 -21.45 -10.67
C TYR A 213 5.77 -20.59 -10.89
N LEU A 214 5.96 -19.29 -11.10
CA LEU A 214 4.86 -18.34 -11.28
C LEU A 214 4.08 -18.56 -12.58
N ILE A 215 4.76 -18.96 -13.65
CA ILE A 215 4.15 -19.26 -14.94
C ILE A 215 3.20 -20.47 -14.82
N GLU A 216 3.53 -21.45 -13.97
CA GLU A 216 2.66 -22.60 -13.71
C GLU A 216 1.51 -22.28 -12.73
N HIS A 217 1.65 -21.20 -11.94
CA HIS A 217 0.64 -20.82 -10.95
C HIS A 217 -0.60 -20.17 -11.61
N VAL A 218 -1.63 -21.00 -11.85
CA VAL A 218 -2.86 -20.63 -12.60
C VAL A 218 -3.51 -19.33 -12.13
N GLN A 219 -3.68 -19.14 -10.82
CA GLN A 219 -4.32 -17.93 -10.30
C GLN A 219 -3.51 -16.66 -10.60
N PHE A 220 -2.18 -16.75 -10.48
CA PHE A 220 -1.29 -15.63 -10.73
C PHE A 220 -1.33 -15.26 -12.22
N MET A 221 -1.24 -16.25 -13.09
CA MET A 221 -1.33 -16.04 -14.54
C MET A 221 -2.68 -15.49 -14.98
N ASN A 222 -3.79 -15.92 -14.37
CA ASN A 222 -5.10 -15.34 -14.64
C ASN A 222 -5.20 -13.89 -14.18
N THR A 223 -4.61 -13.56 -13.04
CA THR A 223 -4.50 -12.18 -12.54
C THR A 223 -3.67 -11.31 -13.49
N LEU A 224 -2.53 -11.80 -13.98
CA LEU A 224 -1.73 -11.10 -15.00
C LEU A 224 -2.49 -10.90 -16.31
N LYS A 225 -3.18 -11.94 -16.81
CA LYS A 225 -4.01 -11.83 -18.02
C LYS A 225 -5.10 -10.78 -17.85
N THR A 226 -5.74 -10.73 -16.68
CA THR A 226 -6.77 -9.73 -16.38
C THR A 226 -6.18 -8.32 -16.39
N LEU A 227 -5.02 -8.12 -15.76
CA LEU A 227 -4.30 -6.84 -15.79
C LEU A 227 -3.95 -6.40 -17.21
N ILE A 228 -3.40 -7.30 -18.02
CA ILE A 228 -3.02 -7.02 -19.42
C ILE A 228 -4.27 -6.71 -20.27
N ASN A 229 -5.32 -7.50 -20.18
CA ASN A 229 -6.52 -7.31 -21.01
C ASN A 229 -7.33 -6.06 -20.60
N THR A 230 -7.26 -5.68 -19.33
CA THR A 230 -7.87 -4.42 -18.87
C THR A 230 -7.01 -3.21 -19.29
N SER A 231 -5.75 -3.45 -19.69
CA SER A 231 -4.78 -2.40 -19.99
C SER A 231 -4.95 -1.68 -21.34
N ASP A 232 -5.93 -2.04 -22.17
CA ASP A 232 -6.28 -1.23 -23.36
C ASP A 232 -6.82 0.17 -22.98
N ALA A 233 -7.35 0.35 -21.76
CA ALA A 233 -7.65 1.67 -21.19
C ALA A 233 -6.47 2.26 -20.35
N SER A 234 -5.49 1.43 -20.00
CA SER A 234 -4.41 1.71 -19.03
C SER A 234 -3.04 1.97 -19.68
N MET A 235 -2.93 1.98 -21.00
CA MET A 235 -1.74 2.49 -21.72
C MET A 235 -1.42 3.96 -21.38
N SER A 236 -2.37 4.71 -20.82
CA SER A 236 -2.12 6.01 -20.19
C SER A 236 -1.43 5.89 -18.82
N LEU A 237 -1.74 4.87 -18.01
CA LEU A 237 -1.19 4.65 -16.68
C LEU A 237 0.23 4.08 -16.71
N LEU A 238 0.58 3.25 -17.70
CA LEU A 238 1.98 2.86 -17.94
C LEU A 238 2.83 4.06 -18.38
N LYS A 239 2.25 5.01 -19.13
CA LYS A 239 2.88 6.30 -19.42
C LYS A 239 3.04 7.15 -18.15
N THR A 240 2.04 7.17 -17.26
CA THR A 240 2.18 7.87 -15.97
C THR A 240 3.23 7.21 -15.06
N ALA A 241 3.30 5.88 -15.02
CA ALA A 241 4.37 5.15 -14.32
C ALA A 241 5.76 5.49 -14.88
N SER A 242 5.89 5.67 -16.21
CA SER A 242 7.12 6.21 -16.81
C SER A 242 7.35 7.71 -16.59
N SER A 243 6.29 8.48 -16.30
CA SER A 243 6.37 9.92 -16.01
C SER A 243 6.76 10.21 -14.55
N TYR A 244 6.62 9.22 -13.66
CA TYR A 244 7.18 9.22 -12.31
C TYR A 244 8.65 8.72 -12.27
N ILE A 245 9.27 8.48 -13.44
CA ILE A 245 10.65 7.99 -13.60
C ILE A 245 11.58 9.09 -14.19
N ILE A 246 11.18 10.36 -14.17
CA ILE A 246 12.09 11.49 -14.44
C ILE A 246 12.07 12.46 -13.27
#